data_AF-A0A1M3P2U3-F1
#
_entry.id   AF-A0A1M3P2U3-F1
#
_cell.length_a   1.000
_cell.length_b   1.000
_cell.length_c   1.000
_cell.angle_alpha   90.00
_cell.angle_beta   90.00
_cell.angle_gamma   90.00
#
_symmetry.space_group_name_H-M   'P 1'
#
loop_
_entity.id
_entity.type
_entity.pdbx_description
1 polymer ?
#
loop_
_entity_poly.entity_id
_entity_poly.type
_entity_poly.pdbx_seq_one_letter_code
_entity_poly.pdbx_strand_id
1 'polypeptide(L)'
;MDDQPDRLGRFHHSLLGRSQTLAIRNLHSLDAFLALLCLARKGEVLEDDPHHLVPAECAFDIFPRILYSHRPLRYRWEEGLFSCLHRIYWSRVYLGGVIYEFPIEAVRSNLCLLDADSAAELPQMSGRRLREVPPKIEAADDATMREAWSQLSAW
;
A
#
# COMPACT_ATOMS: atom_id res chain seq x y z
N MET A 1 -25.89 1.30 -15.18
CA MET A 1 -24.59 0.68 -14.90
C MET A 1 -23.79 0.87 -16.16
N ASP A 2 -22.78 1.72 -16.12
CA ASP A 2 -21.97 2.07 -17.29
C ASP A 2 -20.92 0.98 -17.53
N ASP A 3 -21.36 -0.11 -18.18
CA ASP A 3 -20.51 -1.21 -18.64
C ASP A 3 -19.69 -0.86 -19.89
N GLN A 4 -19.73 0.39 -20.34
CA GLN A 4 -18.91 0.82 -21.46
C GLN A 4 -17.52 1.27 -20.98
N PRO A 5 -16.44 0.69 -21.53
CA PRO A 5 -15.11 1.21 -21.31
C PRO A 5 -15.00 2.65 -21.84
N ASP A 6 -14.19 3.48 -21.18
CA ASP A 6 -13.88 4.82 -21.62
C ASP A 6 -13.15 4.82 -22.98
N ARG A 7 -12.85 6.02 -23.51
CA ARG A 7 -12.15 6.17 -24.80
C ARG A 7 -10.76 5.52 -24.84
N LEU A 8 -10.22 5.11 -23.69
CA LEU A 8 -8.94 4.41 -23.55
C LEU A 8 -9.12 2.90 -23.28
N GLY A 9 -10.35 2.37 -23.36
CA GLY A 9 -10.64 0.96 -23.09
C GLY A 9 -10.78 0.63 -21.61
N ARG A 10 -10.93 1.62 -20.72
CA ARG A 10 -10.95 1.43 -19.26
C ARG A 10 -12.37 1.43 -18.73
N PHE A 11 -12.77 0.39 -18.03
CA PHE A 11 -14.07 0.37 -17.37
C PHE A 11 -14.11 1.39 -16.22
N HIS A 12 -15.19 2.17 -16.14
CA HIS A 12 -15.47 3.08 -15.03
C HIS A 12 -15.78 2.26 -13.77
N HIS A 13 -14.76 1.66 -13.14
CA HIS A 13 -14.96 1.07 -11.81
C HIS A 13 -15.14 2.23 -10.82
N SER A 14 -16.30 2.33 -10.19
CA SER A 14 -16.51 3.27 -9.09
C SER A 14 -15.41 3.10 -8.04
N LEU A 15 -14.87 4.21 -7.53
CA LEU A 15 -13.97 4.16 -6.38
C LEU A 15 -14.77 3.60 -5.19
N LEU A 16 -14.33 2.47 -4.66
CA LEU A 16 -14.98 1.86 -3.50
C LEU A 16 -14.67 2.69 -2.26
N GLY A 17 -15.69 2.87 -1.42
CA GLY A 17 -15.51 3.50 -0.11
C GLY A 17 -14.72 2.60 0.85
N ARG A 18 -14.27 3.19 1.96
CA ARG A 18 -13.54 2.46 3.02
C ARG A 18 -14.31 1.24 3.55
N SER A 19 -15.62 1.38 3.77
CA SER A 19 -16.47 0.28 4.28
C SER A 19 -16.55 -0.89 3.31
N GLN A 20 -16.66 -0.62 2.01
CA GLN A 20 -16.68 -1.64 0.96
C GLN A 20 -15.32 -2.35 0.84
N THR A 21 -14.22 -1.60 0.94
CA THR A 21 -12.86 -2.17 0.93
C THR A 21 -12.63 -3.10 2.12
N LEU A 22 -13.08 -2.71 3.32
CA LEU A 22 -13.03 -3.56 4.51
C LEU A 22 -13.92 -4.80 4.39
N ALA A 23 -15.08 -4.69 3.73
CA ALA A 23 -15.93 -5.85 3.48
C ALA A 23 -15.23 -6.88 2.58
N ILE A 24 -14.53 -6.43 1.53
CA ILE A 24 -13.72 -7.31 0.67
C ILE A 24 -12.63 -7.99 1.50
N ARG A 25 -11.89 -7.23 2.31
CA ARG A 25 -10.85 -7.75 3.22
C ARG A 25 -11.37 -8.92 4.06
N ASN A 26 -12.55 -8.79 4.65
CA ASN A 26 -13.11 -9.78 5.57
C ASN A 26 -13.56 -11.09 4.89
N LEU A 27 -13.57 -11.17 3.56
CA LEU A 27 -13.85 -12.42 2.84
C LEU A 27 -12.71 -13.44 2.97
N HIS A 28 -11.48 -12.99 3.27
CA HIS A 28 -10.29 -13.83 3.45
C HIS A 28 -10.03 -14.85 2.32
N SER A 29 -10.45 -14.54 1.09
CA SER A 29 -10.27 -15.39 -0.08
C SER A 29 -9.17 -14.87 -1.00
N LEU A 30 -8.61 -15.75 -1.85
CA LEU A 30 -7.65 -15.35 -2.87
C LEU A 30 -8.23 -14.29 -3.81
N ASP A 31 -9.50 -14.42 -4.19
CA ASP A 31 -10.17 -13.45 -5.06
C ASP A 31 -10.27 -12.08 -4.39
N ALA A 32 -10.56 -12.04 -3.09
CA ALA A 32 -10.56 -10.79 -2.32
C ALA A 32 -9.17 -10.15 -2.26
N PHE A 33 -8.12 -10.97 -2.09
CA PHE A 33 -6.74 -10.50 -2.13
C PHE A 33 -6.37 -9.91 -3.49
N LEU A 34 -6.67 -10.61 -4.59
CA LEU A 34 -6.43 -10.10 -5.94
C LEU A 34 -7.24 -8.82 -6.21
N ALA A 35 -8.50 -8.76 -5.78
CA ALA A 35 -9.33 -7.56 -5.91
C ALA A 35 -8.73 -6.36 -5.17
N LEU A 36 -8.23 -6.55 -3.94
CA LEU A 36 -7.59 -5.49 -3.17
C LEU A 36 -6.29 -4.99 -3.82
N LEU A 37 -5.47 -5.89 -4.38
CA LEU A 37 -4.29 -5.51 -5.15
C LEU A 37 -4.65 -4.74 -6.42
N CYS A 38 -5.70 -5.15 -7.13
CA CYS A 38 -6.21 -4.42 -8.30
C CYS A 38 -6.72 -3.02 -7.92
N LEU A 39 -7.43 -2.89 -6.80
CA LEU A 39 -7.91 -1.60 -6.29
C LEU A 39 -6.75 -0.70 -5.86
N ALA A 40 -5.73 -1.25 -5.19
CA ALA A 40 -4.51 -0.55 -4.83
C ALA A 40 -3.72 -0.07 -6.06
N ARG A 41 -3.77 -0.83 -7.18
CA ARG A 41 -3.14 -0.48 -8.45
C ARG A 41 -3.94 0.54 -9.25
N LYS A 42 -5.28 0.45 -9.26
CA LYS A 42 -6.14 1.26 -10.14
C LYS A 42 -5.88 2.75 -9.99
N GLY A 43 -5.67 3.21 -8.77
CA GLY A 43 -5.47 4.63 -8.57
C GLY A 43 -4.08 5.14 -8.99
N GLU A 44 -3.14 4.30 -9.45
CA GLU A 44 -1.91 4.79 -10.09
C GLU A 44 -2.11 5.70 -11.29
N VAL A 45 -3.27 5.63 -11.93
CA VAL A 45 -3.64 6.53 -13.02
C VAL A 45 -3.77 7.98 -12.53
N LEU A 46 -3.86 8.18 -11.20
CA LEU A 46 -3.91 9.47 -10.51
C LEU A 46 -2.74 9.48 -9.51
N GLU A 47 -1.59 10.02 -9.93
CA GLU A 47 -0.25 9.83 -9.32
C GLU A 47 -0.13 10.05 -7.79
N ASP A 48 -1.14 10.56 -7.09
CA ASP A 48 -1.06 10.91 -5.67
C ASP A 48 -2.37 10.69 -4.88
N ASP A 49 -3.17 9.65 -5.16
CA ASP A 49 -4.48 9.50 -4.50
C ASP A 49 -4.44 8.72 -3.15
N PRO A 50 -4.92 9.28 -2.00
CA PRO A 50 -5.08 8.56 -0.72
C PRO A 50 -5.98 7.31 -0.81
N HIS A 51 -6.78 7.18 -1.87
CA HIS A 51 -7.60 5.99 -2.11
C HIS A 51 -6.78 4.70 -2.34
N HIS A 52 -5.44 4.75 -2.51
CA HIS A 52 -4.59 3.57 -2.66
C HIS A 52 -4.26 2.87 -1.35
N LEU A 53 -4.20 3.65 -0.27
CA LEU A 53 -3.66 3.18 1.00
C LEU A 53 -4.55 2.09 1.60
N VAL A 54 -5.85 2.36 1.70
CA VAL A 54 -6.78 1.44 2.37
C VAL A 54 -6.82 0.06 1.68
N PRO A 55 -6.92 -0.06 0.34
CA PRO A 55 -6.81 -1.35 -0.32
C PRO A 55 -5.45 -2.03 -0.12
N ALA A 56 -4.34 -1.29 -0.15
CA ALA A 56 -3.00 -1.85 0.07
C ALA A 56 -2.81 -2.37 1.51
N GLU A 57 -3.31 -1.64 2.50
CA GLU A 57 -3.40 -2.03 3.91
C GLU A 57 -4.24 -3.29 4.09
N CYS A 58 -5.44 -3.31 3.50
CA CYS A 58 -6.31 -4.47 3.54
C CYS A 58 -5.67 -5.70 2.90
N ALA A 59 -4.99 -5.53 1.76
CA ALA A 59 -4.27 -6.63 1.10
C ALA A 59 -3.14 -7.17 1.98
N PHE A 60 -2.41 -6.29 2.67
CA PHE A 60 -1.36 -6.68 3.60
C PHE A 60 -1.91 -7.45 4.80
N ASP A 61 -2.98 -6.95 5.43
CA ASP A 61 -3.59 -7.56 6.61
C ASP A 61 -4.09 -8.99 6.37
N ILE A 62 -4.63 -9.27 5.19
CA ILE A 62 -5.15 -10.61 4.88
C ILE A 62 -4.08 -11.56 4.35
N PHE A 63 -2.94 -11.03 3.91
CA PHE A 63 -1.87 -11.80 3.27
C PHE A 63 -1.43 -13.05 4.07
N PRO A 64 -1.26 -13.02 5.41
CA PRO A 64 -0.93 -14.22 6.17
C PRO A 64 -1.99 -15.33 6.04
N ARG A 65 -3.28 -14.97 6.06
CA ARG A 65 -4.37 -15.94 5.86
C ARG A 65 -4.34 -16.55 4.47
N ILE A 66 -4.04 -15.75 3.45
CA ILE A 66 -3.90 -16.22 2.06
C ILE A 66 -2.73 -17.19 1.92
N LEU A 67 -1.57 -16.85 2.49
CA LEU A 67 -0.42 -17.76 2.50
C LEU A 67 -0.74 -19.06 3.24
N TYR A 68 -1.47 -18.98 4.36
CA TYR A 68 -1.84 -20.16 5.14
C TYR A 68 -2.84 -21.07 4.40
N SER A 69 -3.88 -20.50 3.77
CA SER A 69 -4.89 -21.28 3.05
C SER A 69 -4.41 -21.78 1.68
N HIS A 70 -3.38 -21.17 1.09
CA HIS A 70 -2.87 -21.52 -0.24
C HIS A 70 -1.40 -21.97 -0.18
N ARG A 71 -1.17 -23.27 0.05
CA ARG A 71 0.17 -23.89 0.08
C ARG A 71 1.10 -23.50 -1.07
N PRO A 72 0.65 -23.41 -2.34
CA PRO A 72 1.52 -22.99 -3.43
C PRO A 72 2.09 -21.58 -3.25
N LEU A 73 1.29 -20.65 -2.70
CA LEU A 73 1.72 -19.27 -2.44
C LEU A 73 2.66 -19.19 -1.23
N ARG A 74 2.51 -20.10 -0.26
CA ARG A 74 3.40 -20.21 0.90
C ARG A 74 4.81 -20.63 0.53
N TYR A 75 5.00 -21.34 -0.58
CA TYR A 75 6.32 -21.76 -1.03
C TYR A 75 7.13 -20.54 -1.52
N ARG A 76 8.27 -20.25 -0.87
CA ARG A 76 9.15 -19.10 -1.17
C ARG A 76 8.44 -17.73 -1.16
N TRP A 77 7.44 -17.60 -0.29
CA TRP A 77 6.63 -16.38 -0.20
C TRP A 77 7.47 -15.14 0.15
N GLU A 78 8.54 -15.28 0.94
CA GLU A 78 9.37 -14.15 1.38
C GLU A 78 10.17 -13.51 0.23
N GLU A 79 11.00 -14.31 -0.43
CA GLU A 79 11.93 -13.86 -1.49
C GLU A 79 11.20 -13.59 -2.82
N GLY A 80 10.11 -14.31 -3.08
CA GLY A 80 9.35 -14.18 -4.32
C GLY A 80 8.18 -13.22 -4.16
N LEU A 81 7.10 -13.72 -3.56
CA LEU A 81 5.80 -13.06 -3.56
C LEU A 81 5.80 -11.75 -2.77
N PHE A 82 6.23 -11.79 -1.51
CA PHE A 82 6.30 -10.62 -0.63
C PHE A 82 7.23 -9.57 -1.21
N SER A 83 8.43 -9.95 -1.67
CA SER A 83 9.38 -9.01 -2.27
C SER A 83 8.79 -8.28 -3.49
N CYS A 84 8.06 -9.00 -4.35
CA CYS A 84 7.35 -8.40 -5.48
C CYS A 84 6.22 -7.46 -5.02
N LEU A 85 5.35 -7.94 -4.11
CA LEU A 85 4.24 -7.14 -3.59
C LEU A 85 4.72 -5.90 -2.82
N HIS A 86 5.81 -6.03 -2.07
CA HIS A 86 6.41 -4.93 -1.34
C HIS A 86 6.89 -3.84 -2.28
N ARG A 87 7.65 -4.20 -3.31
CA ARG A 87 8.12 -3.24 -4.34
C ARG A 87 6.97 -2.57 -5.09
N ILE A 88 5.92 -3.33 -5.40
CA ILE A 88 4.82 -2.82 -6.22
C ILE A 88 3.84 -2.02 -5.38
N TYR A 89 3.50 -2.44 -4.16
CA TYR A 89 2.37 -1.90 -3.38
C TYR A 89 2.79 -1.28 -2.05
N TRP A 90 3.71 -1.91 -1.31
CA TRP A 90 3.94 -1.59 0.10
C TRP A 90 5.17 -0.72 0.39
N SER A 91 6.01 -0.42 -0.60
CA SER A 91 7.13 0.52 -0.46
C SER A 91 6.81 1.91 -1.02
N ARG A 92 5.54 2.31 -1.00
CA ARG A 92 5.05 3.57 -1.60
C ARG A 92 4.98 4.72 -0.61
N VAL A 93 5.13 5.93 -1.13
CA VAL A 93 4.77 7.18 -0.44
C VAL A 93 3.33 7.50 -0.79
N TYR A 94 2.48 7.72 0.21
CA TYR A 94 1.06 8.06 0.03
C TYR A 94 0.83 9.57 0.25
N LEU A 95 -0.30 10.12 -0.22
CA LEU A 95 -0.64 11.55 -0.18
C LEU A 95 -0.30 12.19 1.18
N GLY A 96 0.37 13.34 1.14
CA GLY A 96 0.87 14.07 2.33
C GLY A 96 2.31 13.69 2.72
N GLY A 97 3.05 13.03 1.81
CA GLY A 97 4.42 12.59 2.07
C GLY A 97 4.49 11.45 3.09
N VAL A 98 3.37 10.78 3.37
CA VAL A 98 3.30 9.82 4.46
C VAL A 98 3.83 8.47 4.01
N ILE A 99 4.85 7.99 4.71
CA ILE A 99 5.39 6.64 4.53
C ILE A 99 4.75 5.71 5.55
N TYR A 100 4.18 4.61 5.06
CA TYR A 100 3.62 3.55 5.87
C TYR A 100 4.56 2.34 5.90
N GLU A 101 4.70 1.72 7.06
CA GLU A 101 5.47 0.50 7.23
C GLU A 101 4.58 -0.73 6.99
N PHE A 102 5.13 -1.69 6.24
CA PHE A 102 4.52 -2.99 5.96
C PHE A 102 5.56 -4.08 6.24
N PRO A 103 5.86 -4.35 7.52
CA PRO A 103 7.02 -5.13 7.90
C PRO A 103 6.82 -6.62 7.66
N ILE A 104 7.76 -7.27 6.96
CA ILE A 104 7.74 -8.73 6.73
C ILE A 104 7.65 -9.52 8.03
N GLU A 105 8.22 -9.00 9.11
CA GLU A 105 8.20 -9.64 10.43
C GLU A 105 6.81 -9.77 11.04
N ALA A 106 5.90 -8.84 10.72
CA ALA A 106 4.50 -8.97 11.12
C ALA A 106 3.83 -10.13 10.39
N VAL A 107 4.13 -10.31 9.10
CA VAL A 107 3.62 -11.45 8.32
C VAL A 107 4.14 -12.77 8.87
N ARG A 108 5.45 -12.85 9.18
CA ARG A 108 6.05 -14.04 9.81
C ARG A 108 5.39 -14.35 11.16
N SER A 109 5.22 -13.35 12.02
CA SER A 109 4.60 -13.52 13.34
C SER A 109 3.15 -14.03 13.22
N ASN A 110 2.37 -13.46 12.30
CA ASN A 110 0.99 -13.89 12.09
C ASN A 110 0.89 -15.29 11.47
N LEU A 111 1.83 -15.70 10.62
CA LEU A 111 1.91 -17.09 10.15
C LEU A 111 2.20 -18.06 11.30
N CYS A 112 3.10 -17.70 12.22
CA CYS A 112 3.34 -18.52 13.42
C CYS A 112 2.10 -18.67 14.30
N LEU A 113 1.30 -17.60 14.44
CA LEU A 113 0.02 -17.66 15.14
C LEU A 113 -0.96 -18.61 14.45
N LEU A 114 -1.06 -18.55 13.11
CA LEU A 114 -1.94 -19.43 12.33
C LEU A 114 -1.49 -20.90 12.35
N ASP A 115 -0.19 -21.15 12.41
CA ASP A 115 0.36 -22.50 12.55
C ASP A 115 0.06 -23.08 13.94
N ALA A 116 -0.01 -22.25 14.98
CA ALA A 116 -0.38 -22.66 16.33
C ALA A 116 -1.90 -22.84 16.50
N ASP A 117 -2.69 -21.93 15.90
CA ASP A 117 -4.14 -21.99 15.87
C ASP A 117 -4.67 -21.42 14.54
N SER A 118 -5.22 -22.30 13.71
CA SER A 118 -5.80 -21.94 12.42
C SER A 118 -6.99 -20.96 12.50
N ALA A 119 -7.66 -20.90 13.66
CA ALA A 119 -8.77 -20.01 13.93
C ALA A 119 -8.34 -18.70 14.63
N ALA A 120 -7.04 -18.51 14.87
CA ALA A 120 -6.53 -17.33 15.56
C ALA A 120 -7.02 -16.04 14.92
N GLU A 121 -7.46 -15.10 15.75
CA GLU A 121 -7.68 -13.72 15.33
C GLU A 121 -6.32 -13.04 15.15
N LEU A 122 -6.11 -12.47 13.96
CA LEU A 122 -4.84 -11.84 13.64
C LEU A 122 -4.90 -10.36 13.98
N PRO A 123 -3.86 -9.82 14.65
CA PRO A 123 -3.75 -8.39 14.85
C PRO A 123 -3.63 -7.69 13.50
N GLN A 124 -4.22 -6.49 13.42
CA GLN A 124 -4.02 -5.60 12.28
C GLN A 124 -2.51 -5.27 12.19
N MET A 125 -1.91 -5.49 11.02
CA MET A 125 -0.47 -5.32 10.82
C MET A 125 -0.14 -4.06 10.03
N SER A 126 -1.08 -3.58 9.22
CA SER A 126 -0.90 -2.39 8.40
C SER A 126 -0.96 -1.11 9.24
N GLY A 127 -0.44 0.00 8.70
CA GLY A 127 -0.80 1.33 9.21
C GLY A 127 0.20 2.00 10.15
N ARG A 128 1.42 1.47 10.35
CA ARG A 128 2.42 2.18 11.14
C ARG A 128 3.02 3.32 10.32
N ARG A 129 2.56 4.54 10.60
CA ARG A 129 3.05 5.78 10.01
C ARG A 129 4.48 6.05 10.46
N LEU A 130 5.43 6.08 9.53
CA LEU A 130 6.86 6.30 9.84
C LEU A 130 7.20 7.80 9.90
N ARG A 131 6.86 8.58 8.85
CA ARG A 131 7.15 10.02 8.74
C ARG A 131 6.22 10.71 7.74
N GLU A 132 6.01 12.02 7.93
CA GLU A 132 5.66 12.95 6.85
C GLU A 132 6.96 13.36 6.17
N VAL A 133 7.09 13.14 4.86
CA VAL A 133 8.12 13.80 4.05
C VAL A 133 7.72 15.27 3.98
N PRO A 134 8.57 16.21 4.44
CA PRO A 134 8.26 17.63 4.30
C PRO A 134 8.03 17.94 2.82
N PRO A 135 7.04 18.79 2.47
CA PRO A 135 6.79 19.14 1.09
C PRO A 135 8.10 19.59 0.44
N LYS A 136 8.38 19.12 -0.77
CA LYS A 136 9.48 19.65 -1.59
C LYS A 136 9.36 21.16 -1.51
N ILE A 137 10.37 21.83 -0.96
CA ILE A 137 10.52 23.27 -1.09
C ILE A 137 10.59 23.48 -2.60
N GLU A 138 9.50 23.95 -3.22
CA GLU A 138 9.54 24.51 -4.56
C GLU A 138 10.71 25.49 -4.55
N ALA A 139 11.63 25.30 -5.50
CA ALA A 139 12.89 25.99 -5.56
C ALA A 139 12.69 27.45 -5.16
N ALA A 140 13.26 27.83 -4.00
CA ALA A 140 13.30 29.22 -3.60
C ALA A 140 13.87 29.99 -4.79
N ASP A 141 13.16 31.05 -5.20
CA ASP A 141 13.57 31.93 -6.29
C ASP A 141 15.09 32.15 -6.23
N ASP A 142 15.76 32.05 -7.38
CA ASP A 142 17.23 32.19 -7.51
C ASP A 142 17.76 33.47 -6.81
N ALA A 143 16.90 34.47 -6.62
CA ALA A 143 17.19 35.68 -5.85
C ALA A 143 17.47 35.40 -4.36
N THR A 144 16.66 34.56 -3.71
CA THR A 144 16.78 34.23 -2.27
C THR A 144 18.01 33.38 -2.00
N MET A 145 18.37 32.48 -2.92
CA MET A 145 19.60 31.70 -2.85
C MET A 145 20.84 32.58 -2.99
N ARG A 146 20.87 33.53 -3.94
CA ARG A 146 22.03 34.43 -4.13
C ARG A 146 22.30 35.33 -2.94
N GLU A 147 21.26 35.82 -2.28
CA GLU A 147 21.40 36.68 -1.09
C GLU A 147 22.01 35.89 0.08
N ALA A 148 21.56 34.65 0.29
CA ALA A 148 22.10 33.73 1.30
C ALA A 148 23.58 33.36 1.06
N TRP A 149 23.97 33.14 -0.21
CA TRP A 149 25.37 32.87 -0.56
C TRP A 149 26.28 34.11 -0.38
N SER A 150 25.77 35.33 -0.58
CA SER A 150 26.54 36.56 -0.34
C SER A 150 26.82 36.81 1.15
N GLN A 151 25.90 36.41 2.03
CA GLN A 151 26.08 36.55 3.48
C GLN A 151 27.05 35.53 4.06
N LEU A 152 27.16 34.35 3.44
CA LEU A 152 28.07 33.28 3.86
C LEU A 152 29.51 33.44 3.35
N SER A 153 29.76 34.34 2.40
CA SER A 153 31.09 34.60 1.82
C SER A 153 31.77 35.87 2.36
N ALA A 154 31.16 36.51 3.36
CA ALA A 154 31.67 37.72 4.02
C ALA A 154 32.36 37.47 5.38
N TRP A 155 32.67 36.21 5.73
CA TRP A 155 33.45 35.82 6.91
C TRP A 155 34.55 34.84 6.56
#